data_AF-A0A0P8ICG3-F1
#
_entry.id   AF-A0A0P8ICG3-F1
#
_cell.length_a   1.000
_cell.length_b   1.000
_cell.length_c   1.000
_cell.angle_alpha   90.00
_cell.angle_beta   90.00
_cell.angle_gamma   90.00
#
_symmetry.space_group_name_H-M   'P 1'
#
loop_
_entity.id
_entity.type
_entity.pdbx_description
1 polymer ?
#
loop_
_entity_poly.entity_id
_entity_poly.type
_entity_poly.pdbx_seq_one_letter_code
_entity_poly.pdbx_strand_id
1 'polypeptide(L)'
;MPLHSTYFTPACVAFIKQWQGLSLEKYQDKNGVWVIGYGHEITSNESFPAPVSVTQAETLLLADLEICEEFIHQKMPQIKERFQQEALIAWMLSVGISRFCAAELCSGVISQPETF
;
A
#
# COMPACT_ATOMS: atom_id res chain seq x y z
N MET A 1 -10.76 -20.65 -2.76
CA MET A 1 -9.29 -20.76 -2.88
C MET A 1 -8.71 -19.59 -2.11
N PRO A 2 -7.79 -19.78 -1.15
CA PRO A 2 -7.24 -18.63 -0.45
C PRO A 2 -6.29 -17.91 -1.42
N LEU A 3 -6.54 -16.63 -1.63
CA LEU A 3 -5.62 -15.71 -2.29
C LEU A 3 -4.39 -15.57 -1.38
N HIS A 4 -3.42 -16.47 -1.52
CA HIS A 4 -2.07 -16.10 -1.14
C HIS A 4 -1.61 -15.15 -2.23
N SER A 5 -1.54 -13.85 -1.94
CA SER A 5 -0.90 -12.87 -2.82
C SER A 5 0.54 -13.34 -3.04
N THR A 6 0.74 -14.07 -4.14
CA THR A 6 2.02 -14.68 -4.54
C THR A 6 2.87 -13.66 -5.30
N TYR A 7 2.39 -12.41 -5.37
CA TYR A 7 2.98 -11.36 -6.18
C TYR A 7 4.14 -10.66 -5.47
N PHE A 8 4.06 -10.51 -4.14
CA PHE A 8 5.05 -9.77 -3.35
C PHE A 8 6.15 -10.66 -2.81
N THR A 9 7.39 -10.24 -3.01
CA THR A 9 8.53 -10.89 -2.38
C THR A 9 8.54 -10.62 -0.87
N PRO A 10 8.97 -11.58 -0.04
CA PRO A 10 9.15 -11.35 1.40
C PRO A 10 10.09 -10.18 1.70
N ALA A 11 11.08 -9.94 0.82
CA ALA A 11 12.00 -8.83 0.91
C ALA A 11 11.29 -7.47 0.73
N CYS A 12 10.40 -7.35 -0.27
CA CYS A 12 9.59 -6.15 -0.48
C CYS A 12 8.70 -5.86 0.75
N VAL A 13 7.99 -6.87 1.25
CA VAL A 13 7.13 -6.71 2.43
C VAL A 13 7.96 -6.30 3.65
N ALA A 14 9.14 -6.91 3.87
CA ALA A 14 10.04 -6.53 4.95
C ALA A 14 10.54 -5.08 4.81
N PHE A 15 10.89 -4.65 3.59
CA PHE A 15 11.31 -3.28 3.30
C PHE A 15 10.20 -2.27 3.63
N ILE A 16 8.96 -2.53 3.20
CA ILE A 16 7.81 -1.67 3.49
C ILE A 16 7.56 -1.58 5.00
N LYS A 17 7.56 -2.72 5.71
CA LYS A 17 7.39 -2.75 7.17
C LYS A 17 8.47 -1.92 7.88
N GLN A 18 9.72 -2.05 7.44
CA GLN A 18 10.84 -1.30 8.02
C GLN A 18 10.69 0.21 7.83
N TRP A 19 10.21 0.65 6.67
CA TRP A 19 10.10 2.08 6.34
C TRP A 19 8.87 2.75 6.93
N GLN A 20 7.73 2.06 6.94
CA GLN A 20 6.48 2.59 7.51
C GLN A 20 6.51 2.61 9.05
N GLY A 21 7.20 1.63 9.66
CA GLY A 21 7.11 1.41 11.09
C GLY A 21 5.77 0.79 11.50
N LEU A 22 5.68 0.35 12.76
CA LEU A 22 4.51 -0.33 13.31
C LEU A 22 3.89 0.48 14.43
N SER A 23 2.60 0.79 14.32
CA SER A 23 1.79 1.31 15.41
C SER A 23 0.64 0.36 15.72
N LEU A 24 0.64 -0.22 16.93
CA LEU A 24 -0.45 -1.11 17.35
C LEU A 24 -1.69 -0.33 17.81
N GLU A 25 -1.51 0.93 18.21
CA GLU A 25 -2.60 1.84 18.53
C GLU A 25 -2.86 2.75 17.33
N LYS A 26 -4.14 3.09 17.13
CA LYS A 26 -4.47 4.10 16.13
C LYS A 26 -4.00 5.48 16.59
N TYR A 27 -3.47 6.26 15.67
CA TYR A 27 -3.06 7.64 15.89
C TYR A 27 -3.57 8.51 14.75
N GLN A 28 -3.63 9.83 14.97
CA GLN A 28 -3.88 10.76 13.88
C GLN A 28 -2.56 11.21 13.27
N ASP A 29 -2.45 11.13 11.95
CA ASP A 29 -1.32 11.69 11.23
C ASP A 29 -1.36 13.23 11.23
N LYS A 30 -0.34 13.86 10.63
CA LYS A 30 -0.25 15.32 10.50
C LYS A 30 -1.40 15.97 9.70
N ASN A 31 -2.16 15.18 8.95
CA ASN A 31 -3.30 15.63 8.14
C ASN A 31 -4.65 15.33 8.83
N GLY A 32 -4.64 14.76 10.04
CA GLY A 32 -5.85 14.41 10.79
C GLY A 32 -6.47 13.07 10.41
N VAL A 33 -5.81 12.27 9.56
CA VAL A 33 -6.26 10.94 9.14
C VAL A 33 -5.93 9.93 10.24
N TRP A 34 -6.88 9.07 10.58
CA TRP A 34 -6.66 7.98 11.52
C TRP A 34 -5.87 6.85 10.86
N VAL A 35 -4.74 6.49 11.46
CA VAL A 35 -3.80 5.50 10.93
C VAL A 35 -3.51 4.42 11.97
N ILE A 36 -3.32 3.18 11.55
CA ILE A 36 -2.97 2.04 12.41
C ILE A 36 -2.07 1.03 11.67
N GLY A 37 -1.38 0.16 12.39
CA GLY A 37 -0.55 -0.90 11.82
C GLY A 37 0.66 -0.34 11.09
N TYR A 38 0.88 -0.78 9.85
CA TYR A 38 1.96 -0.33 8.96
C TYR A 38 1.52 0.83 8.05
N GLY A 39 0.88 1.84 8.62
CA GLY A 39 0.41 3.01 7.87
C GLY A 39 -0.97 2.84 7.21
N HIS A 40 -1.77 1.86 7.66
CA HIS A 40 -3.13 1.64 7.15
C HIS A 40 -4.05 2.80 7.54
N GLU A 41 -4.68 3.42 6.56
CA GLU A 41 -5.62 4.53 6.75
C GLU A 41 -7.01 3.99 7.10
N ILE A 42 -7.48 4.27 8.32
CA ILE A 42 -8.77 3.77 8.82
C ILE A 42 -9.90 4.47 8.08
N THR A 43 -10.73 3.68 7.39
CA THR A 43 -11.93 4.18 6.71
C THR A 43 -13.11 4.31 7.67
N SER A 44 -14.14 5.07 7.29
CA SER A 44 -15.35 5.28 8.11
C SER A 44 -16.11 3.98 8.45
N ASN A 45 -15.85 2.90 7.71
CA ASN A 45 -16.49 1.60 7.90
C ASN A 45 -15.72 0.70 8.86
N GLU A 46 -14.52 1.12 9.30
CA GLU A 46 -13.64 0.35 10.16
C GLU A 46 -13.56 0.98 11.55
N SER A 47 -13.54 0.14 12.57
CA SER A 47 -13.44 0.59 13.95
C SER A 47 -12.46 -0.27 14.71
N PHE A 48 -11.42 0.40 15.22
CA PHE A 48 -10.40 -0.19 16.08
C PHE A 48 -10.53 0.45 17.47
N PRO A 49 -11.34 -0.14 18.38
CA PRO A 49 -11.51 0.35 19.75
C PRO A 49 -10.39 -0.08 20.69
N ALA A 50 -9.58 -1.06 20.30
CA ALA A 50 -8.46 -1.61 21.06
C ALA A 50 -7.19 -1.67 20.19
N PRO A 51 -6.00 -1.77 20.81
CA PRO A 51 -4.76 -1.99 20.07
C PRO A 51 -4.83 -3.28 19.26
N VAL A 52 -4.30 -3.25 18.03
CA VAL A 52 -4.22 -4.44 17.17
C VAL A 52 -3.01 -5.29 17.54
N SER A 53 -3.05 -6.59 17.23
CA SER A 53 -1.88 -7.45 17.29
C SER A 53 -0.97 -7.22 16.09
N VAL A 54 0.31 -7.64 16.20
CA VAL A 54 1.24 -7.59 15.06
C VAL A 54 0.68 -8.35 13.86
N THR A 55 0.10 -9.54 14.09
CA THR A 55 -0.52 -10.34 13.03
C THR A 55 -1.71 -9.63 12.38
N GLN A 56 -2.53 -8.90 13.16
CA GLN A 56 -3.60 -8.09 12.59
C GLN A 56 -3.04 -6.94 11.74
N ALA A 57 -1.99 -6.25 12.21
CA ALA A 57 -1.33 -5.21 11.44
C ALA A 57 -0.70 -5.76 10.13
N GLU A 58 -0.17 -6.99 10.16
CA GLU A 58 0.30 -7.67 8.96
C GLU A 58 -0.81 -8.02 7.99
N THR A 59 -1.96 -8.47 8.48
CA THR A 59 -3.15 -8.70 7.64
C THR A 59 -3.63 -7.42 6.98
N LEU A 60 -3.68 -6.30 7.71
CA LEU A 60 -4.04 -5.00 7.16
C LEU A 60 -3.06 -4.57 6.06
N LEU A 61 -1.76 -4.72 6.30
CA LEU A 61 -0.74 -4.43 5.29
C LEU A 61 -0.93 -5.27 4.02
N LEU A 62 -1.23 -6.57 4.15
CA LEU A 62 -1.47 -7.42 2.98
C LEU A 62 -2.72 -6.98 2.19
N ALA A 63 -3.79 -6.59 2.88
CA ALA A 63 -4.99 -6.05 2.23
C ALA A 63 -4.69 -4.74 1.48
N ASP A 64 -3.92 -3.85 2.09
CA ASP A 64 -3.47 -2.59 1.46
C ASP A 64 -2.62 -2.83 0.20
N LEU A 65 -1.74 -3.84 0.24
CA LEU A 65 -0.93 -4.25 -0.91
C LEU A 65 -1.79 -4.80 -2.05
N GLU A 66 -2.81 -5.61 -1.74
CA GLU A 66 -3.76 -6.14 -2.73
C GLU A 66 -4.55 -5.00 -3.42
N ILE A 67 -5.02 -4.00 -2.66
CA ILE A 67 -5.70 -2.83 -3.23
C ILE A 67 -4.78 -2.08 -4.20
N CYS A 68 -3.50 -1.92 -3.82
CA CYS A 68 -2.53 -1.24 -4.67
C CYS A 68 -2.20 -2.06 -5.94
N GLU A 69 -2.11 -3.38 -5.84
CA GLU A 69 -1.93 -4.30 -6.97
C GLU A 69 -3.08 -4.20 -7.97
N GLU A 70 -4.33 -4.28 -7.48
CA GLU A 70 -5.53 -4.13 -8.31
C GLU A 70 -5.57 -2.77 -9.00
N PHE A 71 -5.18 -1.70 -8.29
CA PHE A 71 -5.10 -0.36 -8.86
C PHE A 71 -4.10 -0.30 -10.01
N ILE A 72 -2.89 -0.87 -9.84
CA ILE A 72 -1.87 -0.91 -10.90
C ILE A 72 -2.37 -1.70 -12.10
N HIS A 73 -2.98 -2.87 -11.89
CA HIS A 73 -3.53 -3.68 -12.97
C HIS A 73 -4.63 -2.96 -13.75
N GLN A 74 -5.48 -2.19 -13.05
CA GLN A 74 -6.57 -1.46 -13.70
C GLN A 74 -6.12 -0.19 -14.42
N LYS A 75 -5.21 0.59 -13.81
CA LYS A 75 -4.86 1.95 -14.27
C LYS A 75 -3.54 2.00 -15.04
N MET A 76 -2.64 1.06 -14.82
CA MET A 76 -1.31 1.02 -15.40
C MET A 76 -0.98 -0.37 -15.98
N PRO A 77 -1.78 -0.90 -16.92
CA PRO A 77 -1.58 -2.24 -17.48
C PRO A 77 -0.25 -2.43 -18.23
N GLN A 78 0.44 -1.32 -18.54
CA GLN A 78 1.79 -1.32 -19.11
C GLN A 78 2.87 -1.78 -18.12
N ILE A 79 2.66 -1.66 -16.81
CA ILE A 79 3.64 -2.06 -15.79
C ILE A 79 3.45 -3.55 -15.51
N LYS A 80 4.24 -4.38 -16.19
CA LYS A 80 4.17 -5.85 -16.05
C LYS A 80 5.32 -6.43 -15.22
N GLU A 81 6.41 -5.70 -15.13
CA GLU A 81 7.58 -6.16 -14.40
C GLU A 81 7.37 -6.06 -12.89
N ARG A 82 7.60 -7.17 -12.20
CA ARG A 82 7.34 -7.30 -10.76
C ARG A 82 8.06 -6.25 -9.93
N PHE A 83 9.32 -5.99 -10.23
CA PHE A 83 10.12 -5.00 -9.50
C PHE A 83 9.55 -3.58 -9.66
N GLN A 84 8.98 -3.25 -10.83
CA GLN A 84 8.37 -1.95 -11.08
C GLN A 84 7.07 -1.81 -10.29
N GLN A 85 6.28 -2.87 -10.22
CA GLN A 85 5.07 -2.90 -9.41
C GLN A 85 5.40 -2.79 -7.91
N GLU A 86 6.35 -3.58 -7.40
CA GLU A 86 6.79 -3.52 -6.00
C GLU A 86 7.31 -2.12 -5.61
N ALA A 87 8.14 -1.51 -6.47
CA ALA A 87 8.65 -0.16 -6.23
C ALA A 87 7.53 0.90 -6.25
N LEU A 88 6.58 0.77 -7.18
CA LEU A 88 5.45 1.70 -7.28
C LEU A 88 4.54 1.60 -6.05
N ILE A 89 4.31 0.39 -5.54
CA ILE A 89 3.50 0.17 -4.34
C ILE A 89 4.17 0.71 -3.09
N ALA A 90 5.48 0.47 -2.91
CA ALA A 90 6.23 1.07 -1.82
C ALA A 90 6.14 2.61 -1.85
N TRP A 91 6.15 3.20 -3.04
CA TRP A 91 5.95 4.63 -3.22
C TRP A 91 4.51 5.07 -2.92
N MET A 92 3.48 4.36 -3.40
CA MET A 92 2.06 4.64 -3.11
C MET A 92 1.79 4.63 -1.60
N LEU A 93 2.31 3.64 -0.88
CA LEU A 93 2.20 3.55 0.58
C LEU A 93 2.91 4.69 1.31
N SER A 94 4.01 5.21 0.77
CA SER A 94 4.70 6.37 1.34
C SER A 94 3.92 7.69 1.18
N VAL A 95 3.07 7.78 0.15
CA VAL A 95 2.23 8.96 -0.14
C VAL A 95 0.86 8.88 0.56
N GLY A 96 0.38 7.66 0.79
CA GLY A 96 -0.96 7.34 1.30
C GLY A 96 -1.86 6.82 0.18
N ILE A 97 -2.47 5.64 0.37
CA ILE A 97 -3.26 4.93 -0.65
C ILE A 97 -4.50 5.74 -1.01
N SER A 98 -5.22 6.29 -0.02
CA SER A 98 -6.45 7.04 -0.27
C SER A 98 -6.17 8.30 -1.07
N ARG A 99 -5.04 8.97 -0.80
CA ARG A 99 -4.61 10.15 -1.56
C ARG A 99 -4.26 9.79 -2.99
N PHE A 100 -3.63 8.63 -3.22
CA PHE A 100 -3.30 8.19 -4.56
C PHE A 100 -4.55 7.80 -5.37
N CYS A 101 -5.49 7.08 -4.76
CA CYS A 101 -6.78 6.73 -5.37
C CYS A 101 -7.65 7.97 -5.66
N ALA A 102 -7.65 8.96 -4.76
CA ALA A 102 -8.44 10.18 -4.90
C ALA A 102 -7.83 11.21 -5.86
N ALA A 103 -6.50 11.25 -6.00
CA ALA A 103 -5.82 12.32 -6.74
C ALA A 103 -5.82 12.16 -8.26
N GLU A 104 -6.38 11.10 -8.84
CA GLU A 104 -6.32 10.84 -10.30
C GLU A 104 -4.90 11.04 -10.89
N LEU A 105 -3.84 10.79 -10.09
CA LEU A 105 -2.44 11.03 -10.47
C LEU A 105 -1.94 10.08 -11.59
N CYS A 106 -2.84 9.30 -12.20
CA CYS A 106 -2.61 8.45 -13.37
C CYS A 106 -2.72 9.18 -14.72
N SER A 107 -2.71 10.51 -14.78
CA SER A 107 -2.51 11.22 -16.07
C SER A 107 -1.02 11.48 -16.39
N GLY A 108 -0.12 11.26 -15.43
CA GLY A 108 1.32 11.36 -15.63
C GLY A 108 1.88 10.10 -16.27
N VAL A 109 1.98 10.09 -17.61
CA VAL A 109 2.74 9.10 -18.38
C VAL A 109 4.14 8.97 -17.77
N ILE A 110 4.44 7.84 -17.13
CA ILE A 110 5.82 7.45 -16.85
C ILE A 110 6.39 6.98 -18.19
N SER A 111 6.94 7.92 -18.96
CA SER A 111 7.66 7.61 -20.19
C SER A 111 8.90 6.79 -19.81
N GLN A 112 8.93 5.52 -20.20
CA GLN A 112 10.18 4.77 -20.22
C GLN A 112 11.11 5.42 -21.25
N PRO A 113 12.42 5.58 -20.97
CA PRO A 113 13.35 6.00 -21.99
C PRO A 113 13.38 4.93 -23.08
N GLU A 114 13.11 5.34 -24.32
CA GLU A 114 13.24 4.49 -25.48
C GLU A 114 14.66 3.91 -25.50
N THR A 115 14.76 2.58 -25.41
CA THR A 115 16.00 1.86 -25.70
C THR A 115 16.37 2.13 -27.16
N PHE A 116 17.47 2.87 -27.36
CA PHE A 116 18.22 2.89 -28.61
C PHE A 116 19.03 1.61 -28.77
#